data_AF-A0A5A9ZHA7-F1
#
_entry.id   AF-A0A5A9ZHA7-F1
#
_cell.length_a   1.000
_cell.length_b   1.000
_cell.length_c   1.000
_cell.angle_alpha   90.00
_cell.angle_beta   90.00
_cell.angle_gamma   90.00
#
_symmetry.space_group_name_H-M   'P 1'
#
loop_
_entity.id
_entity.type
_entity.pdbx_description
1 polymer ?
#
loop_
_entity_poly.entity_id
_entity_poly.type
_entity_poly.pdbx_seq_one_letter_code
_entity_poly.pdbx_strand_id
1 'polypeptide(L)'
;MLERSLTAIRTLRAELARERSAVREPIAVVGTACRLPGGADSPERLWDLLDQGRDAVTEAPADRWPAELYHSADPRAPGRMYTTSGGFLTEDVDAFDAGVFGIPAQEAAQMDPQHRLLLETGWEALESGGLLTERPDSRKVGVFVGMSGSDHSRVPVPPETVGPFTATGAAPSVAAGRIAHTLGLRGPALVVDTACSSSLVAIHLAVRSLRLGECDAALAGGVNLLLAPDPYVALCKMGALSPTGRCRTFDAAADGYVRAEGCGLVALMRLSDARAARAPVLAVVRGSAVNHDGRAGGVTVPSERAQRELLREALRDAGADPHEMGYLETHGTGTPLGDPIEVRAAADVLCRDRPASRPLVLGALKSAVGHLEPAAGVAGLIKTVQVLRRGRIPGNLHLKEPNPRLGVEDLPVVLPDRPLPWPADGRGRIAGVSSFGFSGTNAHVVLQDARTAAPEHDGAGPEHYGAAPERDDAVPEGDDAASERDGAVPRVRRRAQVLPLSAAGPDALRDLVRRLADWAAAHPDA
;
A
#
# COMPACT_ATOMS: atom_id res chain seq x y z
N MET A 1 24.81 2.62 50.06
CA MET A 1 23.51 1.95 49.81
C MET A 1 22.65 2.77 48.83
N LEU A 2 22.47 4.07 49.05
CA LEU A 2 21.72 4.98 48.17
C LEU A 2 22.23 5.05 46.71
N GLU A 3 23.54 5.15 46.48
CA GLU A 3 24.10 5.20 45.10
C GLU A 3 23.83 3.92 44.31
N ARG A 4 23.92 2.75 44.95
CA ARG A 4 23.57 1.46 44.34
C ARG A 4 22.09 1.39 43.97
N SER A 5 21.20 1.90 44.83
CA SER A 5 19.77 1.98 44.53
C SER A 5 19.46 2.97 43.40
N LEU A 6 20.16 4.09 43.33
CA LEU A 6 19.97 5.10 42.29
C LEU A 6 20.42 4.61 40.91
N THR A 7 21.55 3.89 40.85
CA THR A 7 22.02 3.21 39.63
C THR A 7 21.05 2.12 39.19
N ALA A 8 20.56 1.28 40.12
CA ALA A 8 19.57 0.25 39.80
C ALA A 8 18.26 0.84 39.24
N ILE A 9 17.76 1.94 39.81
CA ILE A 9 16.57 2.64 39.30
C ILE A 9 16.82 3.21 37.90
N ARG A 10 18.01 3.77 37.61
CA ARG A 10 18.36 4.27 36.28
C ARG A 10 18.42 3.13 35.26
N THR A 11 19.04 2.00 35.61
CA THR A 11 19.12 0.81 34.74
C THR A 11 17.73 0.25 34.45
N LEU A 12 16.90 0.05 35.47
CA LEU A 12 15.53 -0.44 35.30
C LEU A 12 14.66 0.51 34.46
N ARG A 13 14.84 1.83 34.63
CA ARG A 13 14.15 2.83 33.78
C ARG A 13 14.63 2.76 32.32
N ALA A 14 15.92 2.58 32.09
CA ALA A 14 16.48 2.43 30.75
C ALA A 14 16.03 1.12 30.08
N GLU A 15 15.97 0.02 30.82
CA GLU A 15 15.42 -1.26 30.37
C GLU A 15 13.94 -1.13 30.01
N LEU A 16 13.13 -0.56 30.90
CA LEU A 16 11.71 -0.33 30.64
C LEU A 16 11.47 0.60 29.44
N ALA A 17 12.31 1.63 29.27
CA ALA A 17 12.23 2.52 28.12
C ALA A 17 12.58 1.80 26.81
N ARG A 18 13.60 0.92 26.82
CA ARG A 18 13.97 0.09 25.67
C ARG A 18 12.87 -0.90 25.30
N GLU A 19 12.30 -1.60 26.27
CA GLU A 19 11.18 -2.52 26.03
C GLU A 19 9.95 -1.78 25.46
N ARG A 20 9.60 -0.63 26.03
CA ARG A 20 8.50 0.20 25.51
C ARG A 20 8.78 0.70 24.09
N SER A 21 10.03 1.05 23.78
CA SER A 21 10.45 1.47 22.44
C SER A 21 10.34 0.32 21.44
N ALA A 22 10.76 -0.90 21.81
CA ALA A 22 10.65 -2.09 20.96
C ALA A 22 9.18 -2.42 20.63
N VAL A 23 8.28 -2.34 21.62
CA VAL A 23 6.83 -2.60 21.42
C VAL A 23 6.18 -1.60 20.47
N ARG A 24 6.72 -0.38 20.38
CA ARG A 24 6.21 0.70 19.51
C ARG A 24 7.19 1.09 18.41
N GLU A 25 8.09 0.17 18.06
CA GLU A 25 9.11 0.48 17.06
C GLU A 25 8.44 0.88 15.74
N PRO A 26 8.79 2.05 15.17
CA PRO A 26 8.25 2.45 13.88
C PRO A 26 8.69 1.50 12.79
N ILE A 27 7.79 1.19 11.85
CA ILE A 27 8.07 0.27 10.74
C ILE A 27 8.22 1.10 9.46
N ALA A 28 9.37 1.01 8.81
CA ALA A 28 9.63 1.64 7.53
C ALA A 28 8.89 0.89 6.41
N VAL A 29 8.20 1.63 5.55
CA VAL A 29 7.81 1.18 4.22
C VAL A 29 9.01 1.40 3.31
N VAL A 30 9.68 0.31 2.91
CA VAL A 30 10.93 0.37 2.14
C VAL A 30 10.70 0.19 0.65
N GLY A 31 9.68 -0.58 0.26
CA GLY A 31 9.32 -0.82 -1.14
C GLY A 31 7.81 -0.94 -1.32
N THR A 32 7.34 -0.67 -2.54
CA THR A 32 5.92 -0.72 -2.90
C THR A 32 5.77 -1.11 -4.36
N ALA A 33 4.80 -1.96 -4.68
CA ALA A 33 4.39 -2.26 -6.05
C ALA A 33 2.87 -2.45 -6.12
N CYS A 34 2.29 -2.19 -7.29
CA CYS A 34 0.86 -2.40 -7.50
C CYS A 34 0.49 -2.60 -8.96
N ARG A 35 -0.61 -3.32 -9.19
CA ARG A 35 -1.36 -3.37 -10.45
C ARG A 35 -2.78 -2.92 -10.16
N LEU A 36 -3.19 -1.80 -10.76
CA LEU A 36 -4.48 -1.16 -10.51
C LEU A 36 -5.14 -0.75 -11.83
N PRO A 37 -6.48 -0.57 -11.85
CA PRO A 37 -7.21 -0.16 -13.04
C PRO A 37 -6.70 1.13 -13.67
N GLY A 38 -6.93 1.30 -14.97
CA GLY A 38 -6.55 2.51 -15.71
C GLY A 38 -5.07 2.57 -16.10
N GLY A 39 -4.38 1.42 -16.13
CA GLY A 39 -2.96 1.33 -16.48
C GLY A 39 -2.03 1.76 -15.35
N ALA A 40 -2.49 1.72 -14.10
CA ALA A 40 -1.69 2.02 -12.93
C ALA A 40 -0.90 0.78 -12.48
N ASP A 41 0.14 0.45 -13.25
CA ASP A 41 1.03 -0.70 -13.05
C ASP A 41 2.19 -0.45 -12.07
N SER A 42 2.22 0.72 -11.44
CA SER A 42 3.24 1.16 -10.51
C SER A 42 2.73 2.31 -9.61
N PRO A 43 3.35 2.55 -8.44
CA PRO A 43 3.00 3.68 -7.57
C PRO A 43 3.09 5.05 -8.27
N GLU A 44 4.01 5.19 -9.22
CA GLU A 44 4.20 6.40 -10.04
C GLU A 44 3.05 6.57 -11.03
N ARG A 45 2.66 5.52 -11.76
CA ARG A 45 1.50 5.57 -12.67
C ARG A 45 0.18 5.75 -11.93
N LEU A 46 0.04 5.17 -10.74
CA LEU A 46 -1.08 5.46 -9.84
C LEU A 46 -1.13 6.95 -9.51
N TRP A 47 0.02 7.55 -9.16
CA TRP A 47 0.08 8.97 -8.88
C TRP A 47 -0.34 9.83 -10.08
N ASP A 48 0.18 9.53 -11.27
CA ASP A 48 -0.15 10.27 -12.49
C ASP A 48 -1.66 10.21 -12.79
N LEU A 49 -2.27 9.03 -12.63
CA LEU A 49 -3.72 8.82 -12.79
C LEU A 49 -4.51 9.72 -11.82
N LEU A 50 -4.10 9.76 -10.55
CA LEU A 50 -4.79 10.53 -9.50
C LEU A 50 -4.59 12.05 -9.65
N ASP A 51 -3.37 12.51 -9.97
CA ASP A 51 -3.08 13.95 -10.13
C ASP A 51 -3.79 14.53 -11.37
N GLN A 52 -3.99 13.70 -12.40
CA GLN A 52 -4.79 14.05 -13.59
C GLN A 52 -6.31 13.95 -13.36
N GLY A 53 -6.75 13.43 -12.20
CA GLY A 53 -8.17 13.24 -11.90
C GLY A 53 -8.86 12.26 -12.85
N ARG A 54 -8.15 11.22 -13.30
CA ARG A 54 -8.69 10.22 -14.23
C ARG A 54 -9.53 9.17 -13.50
N ASP A 55 -10.66 8.85 -14.11
CA ASP A 55 -11.55 7.76 -13.70
C ASP A 55 -11.19 6.48 -14.48
N ALA A 56 -10.90 5.41 -13.74
CA ALA A 56 -10.45 4.13 -14.27
C ALA A 56 -11.57 3.09 -14.37
N VAL A 57 -12.81 3.44 -13.99
CA VAL A 57 -13.95 2.54 -14.09
C VAL A 57 -14.46 2.46 -15.53
N THR A 58 -14.49 1.23 -16.06
CA THR A 58 -14.99 0.90 -17.40
C THR A 58 -16.20 -0.01 -17.32
N GLU A 59 -16.76 -0.42 -18.45
CA GLU A 59 -17.64 -1.59 -18.50
C GLU A 59 -16.82 -2.90 -18.40
N ALA A 60 -17.49 -3.98 -18.00
CA ALA A 60 -16.89 -5.31 -17.95
C ALA A 60 -16.32 -5.71 -19.33
N PRO A 61 -15.03 -6.09 -19.40
CA PRO A 61 -14.43 -6.56 -20.63
C PRO A 61 -15.13 -7.81 -21.17
N ALA A 62 -15.28 -7.91 -22.49
CA ALA A 62 -16.01 -9.01 -23.14
C ALA A 62 -15.33 -10.39 -22.96
N ASP A 63 -14.03 -10.39 -22.72
CA ASP A 63 -13.21 -11.57 -22.39
C ASP A 63 -13.43 -12.08 -20.95
N ARG A 64 -14.01 -11.28 -20.05
CA ARG A 64 -14.40 -11.74 -18.70
C ARG A 64 -15.71 -12.51 -18.74
N TRP A 65 -16.76 -11.85 -19.21
CA TRP A 65 -18.05 -12.45 -19.48
C TRP A 65 -18.89 -11.57 -20.41
N PRO A 66 -19.80 -12.15 -21.20
CA PRO A 66 -20.74 -11.38 -22.01
C PRO A 66 -21.74 -10.65 -21.10
N ALA A 67 -21.53 -9.35 -20.90
CA ALA A 67 -22.33 -8.49 -20.02
C ALA A 67 -23.84 -8.58 -20.30
N GLU A 68 -24.24 -8.74 -21.57
CA GLU A 68 -25.62 -8.82 -22.02
C GLU A 68 -26.34 -10.06 -21.47
N LEU A 69 -25.61 -11.15 -21.19
CA LEU A 69 -26.18 -12.37 -20.62
C LEU A 69 -26.49 -12.25 -19.13
N TYR A 70 -25.94 -11.25 -18.45
CA TYR A 70 -26.11 -11.07 -17.01
C TYR A 70 -26.77 -9.75 -16.63
N HIS A 71 -26.78 -8.76 -17.51
CA HIS A 71 -27.38 -7.46 -17.24
C HIS A 71 -28.92 -7.51 -17.22
N SER A 72 -29.52 -6.79 -16.27
CA SER A 72 -30.96 -6.44 -16.24
C SER A 72 -31.16 -5.19 -15.41
N ALA A 73 -31.86 -4.20 -15.97
CA ALA A 73 -32.22 -2.98 -15.25
C ALA A 73 -33.18 -3.23 -14.07
N ASP A 74 -33.94 -4.33 -14.05
CA ASP A 74 -34.73 -4.74 -12.88
C ASP A 74 -33.81 -5.40 -11.82
N PRO A 75 -33.60 -4.76 -10.65
CA PRO A 75 -32.75 -5.32 -9.59
C PRO A 75 -33.26 -6.66 -9.05
N ARG A 76 -34.55 -6.98 -9.26
CA ARG A 76 -35.18 -8.22 -8.78
C ARG A 76 -35.06 -9.38 -9.76
N ALA A 77 -34.62 -9.14 -11.00
CA ALA A 77 -34.49 -10.18 -12.02
C ALA A 77 -33.54 -11.31 -11.55
N PRO A 78 -33.98 -12.57 -11.43
CA PRO A 78 -33.15 -13.66 -10.91
C PRO A 78 -31.87 -13.87 -11.72
N GLY A 79 -30.74 -14.05 -11.04
CA GLY A 79 -29.44 -14.30 -11.70
C GLY A 79 -28.87 -13.12 -12.49
N ARG A 80 -29.43 -11.90 -12.35
CA ARG A 80 -28.99 -10.71 -13.09
C ARG A 80 -28.35 -9.64 -12.21
N MET A 81 -27.43 -8.89 -12.79
CA MET A 81 -26.79 -7.69 -12.24
C MET A 81 -27.37 -6.43 -12.91
N TYR A 82 -27.60 -5.36 -12.16
CA TYR A 82 -28.13 -4.10 -12.70
C TYR A 82 -27.05 -3.12 -13.16
N THR A 83 -25.78 -3.46 -12.90
CA THR A 83 -24.61 -2.70 -13.34
C THR A 83 -23.55 -3.69 -13.76
N THR A 84 -22.77 -3.30 -14.76
CA THR A 84 -21.64 -4.06 -15.32
C THR A 84 -20.34 -3.27 -15.25
N SER A 85 -20.38 -2.06 -14.68
CA SER A 85 -19.21 -1.20 -14.57
C SER A 85 -18.21 -1.75 -13.54
N GLY A 86 -16.91 -1.65 -13.78
CA GLY A 86 -15.88 -2.13 -12.86
C GLY A 86 -14.55 -1.46 -13.12
N GLY A 87 -13.67 -1.45 -12.11
CA GLY A 87 -12.27 -1.16 -12.33
C GLY A 87 -11.56 -2.43 -12.76
N PHE A 88 -11.22 -2.58 -14.04
CA PHE A 88 -10.52 -3.77 -14.53
C PHE A 88 -9.05 -3.46 -14.82
N LEU A 89 -8.18 -4.45 -14.66
CA LEU A 89 -6.80 -4.35 -15.09
C LEU A 89 -6.77 -4.24 -16.62
N THR A 90 -5.88 -3.37 -17.13
CA THR A 90 -5.68 -3.19 -18.57
C THR A 90 -4.76 -4.25 -19.17
N GLU A 91 -3.95 -4.89 -18.33
CA GLU A 91 -3.10 -6.01 -18.70
C GLU A 91 -3.90 -7.31 -18.74
N ASP A 92 -3.41 -8.26 -19.54
CA ASP A 92 -3.97 -9.60 -19.60
C ASP A 92 -3.66 -10.34 -18.29
N VAL A 93 -4.70 -10.67 -17.52
CA VAL A 93 -4.57 -11.36 -16.24
C VAL A 93 -4.14 -12.82 -16.40
N ASP A 94 -4.24 -13.38 -17.61
CA ASP A 94 -3.73 -14.72 -17.91
C ASP A 94 -2.23 -14.71 -18.23
N ALA A 95 -1.66 -13.56 -18.58
CA ALA A 95 -0.23 -13.43 -18.88
C ALA A 95 0.63 -13.59 -17.61
N PHE A 96 1.73 -14.33 -17.72
CA PHE A 96 2.68 -14.56 -16.63
C PHE A 96 4.01 -15.10 -17.13
N ASP A 97 5.13 -14.51 -16.70
CA ASP A 97 6.47 -15.01 -17.02
C ASP A 97 6.88 -16.16 -16.08
N ALA A 98 6.35 -17.36 -16.35
CA ALA A 98 6.65 -18.53 -15.55
C ALA A 98 8.16 -18.90 -15.53
N GLY A 99 8.89 -18.56 -16.60
CA GLY A 99 10.32 -18.86 -16.73
C GLY A 99 11.18 -18.10 -15.73
N VAL A 100 10.90 -16.81 -15.52
CA VAL A 100 11.58 -15.97 -14.52
C VAL A 100 11.43 -16.53 -13.11
N PHE A 101 10.27 -17.13 -12.79
CA PHE A 101 9.98 -17.71 -11.47
C PHE A 101 10.33 -19.20 -11.36
N GLY A 102 10.90 -19.82 -12.40
CA GLY A 102 11.21 -21.24 -12.41
C GLY A 102 9.98 -22.15 -12.30
N ILE A 103 8.80 -21.67 -12.69
CA ILE A 103 7.54 -22.40 -12.62
C ILE A 103 7.31 -23.14 -13.93
N PRO A 104 7.08 -24.47 -13.90
CA PRO A 104 6.76 -25.24 -15.11
C PRO A 104 5.49 -24.72 -15.79
N ALA A 105 5.46 -24.72 -17.13
CA ALA A 105 4.30 -24.24 -17.90
C ALA A 105 2.98 -24.95 -17.53
N GLN A 106 3.04 -26.24 -17.22
CA GLN A 106 1.87 -27.01 -16.78
C GLN A 106 1.32 -26.55 -15.43
N GLU A 107 2.19 -26.10 -14.53
CA GLU A 107 1.79 -25.53 -13.24
C GLU A 107 1.22 -24.13 -13.45
N ALA A 108 1.92 -23.28 -14.21
CA ALA A 108 1.48 -21.92 -14.51
C ALA A 108 0.07 -21.89 -15.11
N ALA A 109 -0.24 -22.81 -16.04
CA ALA A 109 -1.56 -22.92 -16.65
C ALA A 109 -2.71 -23.24 -15.66
N GLN A 110 -2.41 -23.88 -14.52
CA GLN A 110 -3.39 -24.20 -13.48
C GLN A 110 -3.38 -23.21 -12.31
N MET A 111 -2.45 -22.25 -12.29
CA MET A 111 -2.38 -21.25 -11.23
C MET A 111 -3.51 -20.24 -11.37
N ASP A 112 -4.18 -19.93 -10.26
CA ASP A 112 -5.05 -18.75 -10.18
C ASP A 112 -4.24 -17.49 -10.61
N PRO A 113 -4.74 -16.68 -11.55
CA PRO A 113 -4.16 -15.38 -11.91
C PRO A 113 -3.78 -14.49 -10.72
N GLN A 114 -4.50 -14.59 -9.59
CA GLN A 114 -4.16 -13.88 -8.36
C GLN A 114 -2.78 -14.30 -7.80
N HIS A 115 -2.43 -15.58 -7.88
CA HIS A 115 -1.11 -16.07 -7.45
C HIS A 115 0.02 -15.55 -8.36
N ARG A 116 -0.26 -15.43 -9.66
CA ARG A 116 0.69 -14.91 -10.67
C ARG A 116 0.98 -13.42 -10.41
N LEU A 117 -0.07 -12.61 -10.27
CA LEU A 117 0.05 -11.19 -9.93
C LEU A 117 0.77 -10.96 -8.61
N LEU A 118 0.48 -11.77 -7.58
CA LEU A 118 1.17 -11.68 -6.29
C LEU A 118 2.67 -11.98 -6.38
N LEU A 119 3.09 -12.91 -7.24
CA LEU A 119 4.51 -13.20 -7.45
C LEU A 119 5.23 -12.04 -8.13
N GLU A 120 4.68 -11.50 -9.22
CA GLU A 120 5.26 -10.37 -9.94
C GLU A 120 5.30 -9.11 -9.07
N THR A 121 4.16 -8.74 -8.48
CA THR A 121 4.05 -7.57 -7.61
C THR A 121 4.93 -7.74 -6.36
N GLY A 122 5.07 -8.97 -5.86
CA GLY A 122 5.89 -9.28 -4.69
C GLY A 122 7.38 -9.14 -4.96
N TRP A 123 7.81 -9.62 -6.14
CA TRP A 123 9.16 -9.41 -6.63
C TRP A 123 9.49 -7.91 -6.71
N GLU A 124 8.64 -7.13 -7.39
CA GLU A 124 8.85 -5.69 -7.59
C GLU A 124 8.86 -4.89 -6.27
N ALA A 125 7.99 -5.25 -5.31
CA ALA A 125 7.97 -4.61 -4.01
C ALA A 125 9.26 -4.90 -3.20
N LEU A 126 9.79 -6.12 -3.28
CA LEU A 126 11.06 -6.48 -2.63
C LEU A 126 12.27 -5.87 -3.36
N GLU A 127 12.24 -5.83 -4.69
CA GLU A 127 13.28 -5.22 -5.53
C GLU A 127 13.40 -3.72 -5.26
N SER A 128 12.28 -2.99 -5.31
CA SER A 128 12.24 -1.55 -5.01
C SER A 128 12.68 -1.22 -3.57
N GLY A 129 12.50 -2.16 -2.64
CA GLY A 129 12.97 -2.06 -1.26
C GLY A 129 14.44 -2.47 -1.05
N GLY A 130 15.14 -2.94 -2.08
CA GLY A 130 16.51 -3.44 -1.99
C GLY A 130 16.65 -4.73 -1.16
N LEU A 131 15.59 -5.55 -1.12
CA LEU A 131 15.54 -6.78 -0.31
C LEU A 131 15.87 -8.06 -1.10
N LEU A 132 15.87 -7.99 -2.44
CA LEU A 132 16.39 -9.06 -3.29
C LEU A 132 17.92 -8.93 -3.34
N THR A 133 18.62 -9.67 -2.47
CA THR A 133 20.09 -9.71 -2.42
C THR A 133 20.59 -11.10 -2.85
N GLU A 134 21.86 -11.20 -3.25
CA GLU A 134 22.50 -12.49 -3.59
C GLU A 134 22.51 -13.51 -2.43
N ARG A 135 22.14 -13.10 -1.21
CA ARG A 135 22.11 -13.96 -0.01
C ARG A 135 20.72 -13.96 0.64
N PRO A 136 19.71 -14.60 0.03
CA PRO A 136 18.35 -14.66 0.57
C PRO A 136 18.29 -15.26 1.99
N ASP A 137 19.22 -16.14 2.36
CA ASP A 137 19.30 -16.72 3.71
C ASP A 137 19.69 -15.72 4.81
N SER A 138 20.13 -14.51 4.46
CA SER A 138 20.61 -13.53 5.44
C SER A 138 19.49 -12.87 6.25
N ARG A 139 18.22 -12.96 5.82
CA ARG A 139 17.07 -12.34 6.49
C ARG A 139 15.85 -13.26 6.49
N LYS A 140 15.12 -13.29 7.60
CA LYS A 140 13.80 -13.93 7.66
C LYS A 140 12.75 -12.96 7.13
N VAL A 141 12.34 -13.13 5.88
CA VAL A 141 11.27 -12.32 5.27
C VAL A 141 9.92 -13.04 5.44
N GLY A 142 8.94 -12.38 6.09
CA GLY A 142 7.57 -12.87 6.18
C GLY A 142 6.69 -12.43 5.01
N VAL A 143 5.58 -13.13 4.75
CA VAL A 143 4.62 -12.90 3.67
C VAL A 143 3.19 -12.91 4.24
N PHE A 144 2.51 -11.77 4.13
CA PHE A 144 1.19 -11.54 4.71
C PHE A 144 0.24 -11.03 3.61
N VAL A 145 -0.66 -11.89 3.12
CA VAL A 145 -1.50 -11.57 1.96
C VAL A 145 -2.98 -11.51 2.34
N GLY A 146 -3.64 -10.41 2.01
CA GLY A 146 -5.08 -10.29 2.00
C GLY A 146 -5.67 -10.81 0.69
N MET A 147 -6.50 -11.86 0.75
CA MET A 147 -7.14 -12.46 -0.42
C MET A 147 -8.45 -13.12 0.01
N SER A 148 -9.52 -12.93 -0.77
CA SER A 148 -10.84 -13.49 -0.50
C SER A 148 -11.25 -14.43 -1.64
N GLY A 149 -11.34 -15.72 -1.35
CA GLY A 149 -11.75 -16.74 -2.33
C GLY A 149 -10.90 -16.78 -3.61
N SER A 150 -11.36 -17.61 -4.56
CA SER A 150 -10.79 -17.72 -5.89
C SER A 150 -11.93 -17.97 -6.87
N ASP A 151 -12.26 -16.98 -7.71
CA ASP A 151 -13.22 -17.17 -8.80
C ASP A 151 -12.75 -18.23 -9.78
N HIS A 152 -11.42 -18.34 -9.96
CA HIS A 152 -10.78 -19.37 -10.77
C HIS A 152 -11.13 -20.79 -10.27
N SER A 153 -11.20 -21.01 -8.96
CA SER A 153 -11.60 -22.30 -8.38
C SER A 153 -13.07 -22.69 -8.62
N ARG A 154 -13.89 -21.75 -9.12
CA ARG A 154 -15.32 -21.98 -9.43
C ARG A 154 -15.52 -22.58 -10.81
N VAL A 155 -14.52 -22.51 -11.68
CA VAL A 155 -14.54 -23.15 -13.00
C VAL A 155 -14.50 -24.67 -12.79
N PRO A 156 -15.51 -25.43 -13.25
CA PRO A 156 -15.50 -26.88 -13.10
C PRO A 156 -14.27 -27.48 -13.78
N VAL A 157 -13.48 -28.23 -13.01
CA VAL A 157 -12.33 -28.98 -13.52
C VAL A 157 -12.81 -30.38 -13.91
N PRO A 158 -12.78 -30.76 -15.20
CA PRO A 158 -13.15 -32.12 -15.61
C PRO A 158 -12.28 -33.16 -14.90
N PRO A 159 -12.83 -34.29 -14.39
CA PRO A 159 -12.06 -35.29 -13.64
C PRO A 159 -10.79 -35.79 -14.35
N GLU A 160 -10.83 -35.88 -15.69
CA GLU A 160 -9.73 -36.28 -16.55
C GLU A 160 -8.58 -35.26 -16.65
N THR A 161 -8.84 -33.99 -16.28
CA THR A 161 -7.84 -32.92 -16.26
C THR A 161 -7.21 -32.71 -14.89
N VAL A 162 -7.72 -33.39 -13.86
CA VAL A 162 -7.17 -33.33 -12.50
C VAL A 162 -5.75 -33.87 -12.52
N GLY A 163 -4.82 -33.03 -12.11
CA GLY A 163 -3.39 -33.31 -12.15
C GLY A 163 -2.66 -32.86 -10.87
N PRO A 164 -1.32 -32.96 -10.87
CA PRO A 164 -0.51 -32.68 -9.68
C PRO A 164 -0.61 -31.23 -9.19
N PHE A 165 -0.98 -30.28 -10.06
CA PHE A 165 -1.07 -28.86 -9.73
C PHE A 165 -2.48 -28.37 -9.41
N THR A 166 -3.51 -29.21 -9.56
CA THR A 166 -4.91 -28.78 -9.40
C THR A 166 -5.20 -28.31 -7.97
N ALA A 167 -4.66 -29.01 -6.97
CA ALA A 167 -4.83 -28.64 -5.57
C ALA A 167 -4.07 -27.36 -5.20
N THR A 168 -2.88 -27.13 -5.78
CA THR A 168 -2.01 -26.00 -5.45
C THR A 168 -2.24 -24.78 -6.33
N GLY A 169 -2.98 -24.94 -7.43
CA GLY A 169 -3.25 -23.90 -8.42
C GLY A 169 -4.05 -22.74 -7.86
N ALA A 170 -5.11 -23.02 -7.09
CA ALA A 170 -6.06 -22.02 -6.59
C ALA A 170 -6.26 -22.01 -5.07
N ALA A 171 -5.55 -22.87 -4.32
CA ALA A 171 -5.66 -22.91 -2.87
C ALA A 171 -5.14 -21.59 -2.25
N PRO A 172 -5.96 -20.85 -1.45
CA PRO A 172 -5.53 -19.56 -0.91
C PRO A 172 -4.27 -19.64 -0.06
N SER A 173 -4.10 -20.71 0.75
CA SER A 173 -2.87 -20.89 1.55
C SER A 173 -1.60 -20.96 0.70
N VAL A 174 -1.72 -21.45 -0.54
CA VAL A 174 -0.61 -21.55 -1.48
C VAL A 174 -0.25 -20.19 -2.06
N ALA A 175 -1.13 -19.18 -2.06
CA ALA A 175 -0.81 -17.83 -2.56
C ALA A 175 0.42 -17.24 -1.83
N ALA A 176 0.36 -17.14 -0.51
CA ALA A 176 1.48 -16.65 0.30
C ALA A 176 2.65 -17.64 0.34
N GLY A 177 2.35 -18.94 0.46
CA GLY A 177 3.36 -20.00 0.50
C GLY A 177 4.20 -20.07 -0.77
N ARG A 178 3.59 -19.80 -1.93
CA ARG A 178 4.26 -19.81 -3.24
C ARG A 178 5.24 -18.65 -3.38
N ILE A 179 4.87 -17.44 -2.94
CA ILE A 179 5.83 -16.32 -2.87
C ILE A 179 7.03 -16.70 -2.02
N ALA A 180 6.79 -17.24 -0.82
CA ALA A 180 7.85 -17.65 0.08
C ALA A 180 8.73 -18.76 -0.53
N HIS A 181 8.11 -19.76 -1.17
CA HIS A 181 8.83 -20.85 -1.82
C HIS A 181 9.68 -20.37 -2.99
N THR A 182 9.09 -19.64 -3.93
CA THR A 182 9.74 -19.19 -5.16
C THR A 182 10.88 -18.21 -4.87
N LEU A 183 10.74 -17.35 -3.87
CA LEU A 183 11.75 -16.34 -3.52
C LEU A 183 12.67 -16.75 -2.37
N GLY A 184 12.54 -17.98 -1.86
CA GLY A 184 13.37 -18.51 -0.77
C GLY A 184 13.18 -17.81 0.59
N LEU A 185 11.99 -17.26 0.86
CA LEU A 185 11.67 -16.52 2.07
C LEU A 185 11.32 -17.47 3.22
N ARG A 186 11.86 -17.21 4.42
CA ARG A 186 11.78 -18.15 5.56
C ARG A 186 11.03 -17.61 6.80
N GLY A 187 10.37 -16.46 6.68
CA GLY A 187 9.50 -15.93 7.73
C GLY A 187 8.09 -16.55 7.70
N PRO A 188 7.15 -16.04 8.53
CA PRO A 188 5.76 -16.45 8.50
C PRO A 188 5.15 -16.23 7.11
N ALA A 189 4.36 -17.17 6.60
CA ALA A 189 3.65 -17.04 5.32
C ALA A 189 2.17 -17.40 5.52
N LEU A 190 1.28 -16.43 5.35
CA LEU A 190 -0.15 -16.63 5.58
C LEU A 190 -1.04 -15.77 4.67
N VAL A 191 -2.25 -16.27 4.46
CA VAL A 191 -3.35 -15.55 3.83
C VAL A 191 -4.41 -15.23 4.87
N VAL A 192 -4.96 -14.02 4.80
CA VAL A 192 -6.04 -13.54 5.68
C VAL A 192 -7.21 -13.08 4.83
N ASP A 193 -8.40 -13.53 5.23
CA ASP A 193 -9.67 -13.06 4.67
C ASP A 193 -10.51 -12.40 5.77
N THR A 194 -10.57 -11.08 5.71
CA THR A 194 -11.48 -10.23 6.50
C THR A 194 -12.27 -9.33 5.54
N ALA A 195 -12.58 -9.85 4.35
CA ALA A 195 -13.19 -9.10 3.26
C ALA A 195 -12.41 -7.81 2.93
N CYS A 196 -13.08 -6.65 2.90
CA CYS A 196 -12.50 -5.38 2.47
C CYS A 196 -11.32 -4.89 3.34
N SER A 197 -11.20 -5.37 4.59
CA SER A 197 -10.08 -5.01 5.47
C SER A 197 -8.83 -5.90 5.31
N SER A 198 -8.90 -6.97 4.50
CA SER A 198 -7.89 -8.03 4.45
C SER A 198 -6.46 -7.54 4.31
N SER A 199 -6.18 -6.66 3.35
CA SER A 199 -4.82 -6.14 3.16
C SER A 199 -4.30 -5.27 4.32
N LEU A 200 -5.15 -4.45 4.97
CA LEU A 200 -4.71 -3.70 6.15
C LEU A 200 -4.54 -4.60 7.37
N VAL A 201 -5.35 -5.66 7.52
CA VAL A 201 -5.14 -6.68 8.56
C VAL A 201 -3.83 -7.42 8.30
N ALA A 202 -3.53 -7.79 7.06
CA ALA A 202 -2.26 -8.41 6.70
C ALA A 202 -1.06 -7.50 7.03
N ILE A 203 -1.15 -6.19 6.72
CA ILE A 203 -0.14 -5.19 7.11
C ILE A 203 -0.04 -5.06 8.64
N HIS A 204 -1.16 -5.06 9.37
CA HIS A 204 -1.14 -5.06 10.83
C HIS A 204 -0.37 -6.26 11.40
N LEU A 205 -0.64 -7.46 10.89
CA LEU A 205 0.05 -8.69 11.30
C LEU A 205 1.55 -8.64 10.96
N ALA A 206 1.91 -8.12 9.79
CA ALA A 206 3.31 -7.90 9.42
C ALA A 206 4.02 -6.93 10.38
N VAL A 207 3.38 -5.81 10.72
CA VAL A 207 3.89 -4.83 11.71
C VAL A 207 4.09 -5.49 13.07
N ARG A 208 3.14 -6.31 13.53
CA ARG A 208 3.26 -7.06 14.78
C ARG A 208 4.41 -8.06 14.74
N SER A 209 4.52 -8.84 13.66
CA SER A 209 5.56 -9.86 13.46
C SER A 209 6.97 -9.25 13.45
N LEU A 210 7.13 -8.08 12.82
CA LEU A 210 8.38 -7.31 12.82
C LEU A 210 8.74 -6.80 14.23
N ARG A 211 7.78 -6.22 14.96
CA ARG A 211 8.00 -5.74 16.34
C ARG A 211 8.32 -6.87 17.32
N LEU A 212 7.78 -8.06 17.09
CA LEU A 212 8.04 -9.26 17.89
C LEU A 212 9.34 -9.99 17.50
N GLY A 213 9.99 -9.61 16.39
CA GLY A 213 11.20 -10.27 15.91
C GLY A 213 10.97 -11.66 15.30
N GLU A 214 9.74 -11.97 14.90
CA GLU A 214 9.42 -13.21 14.16
C GLU A 214 9.97 -13.19 12.73
N CYS A 215 10.13 -11.99 12.16
CA CYS A 215 10.78 -11.71 10.89
C CYS A 215 11.62 -10.42 10.95
N ASP A 216 12.54 -10.27 10.00
CA ASP A 216 13.45 -9.12 9.86
C ASP A 216 12.95 -8.13 8.81
N ALA A 217 12.22 -8.65 7.82
CA ALA A 217 11.47 -7.88 6.84
C ALA A 217 10.13 -8.60 6.58
N ALA A 218 9.17 -7.88 6.01
CA ALA A 218 7.89 -8.46 5.65
C ALA A 218 7.38 -7.91 4.32
N LEU A 219 6.79 -8.78 3.51
CA LEU A 219 5.98 -8.43 2.37
C LEU A 219 4.51 -8.51 2.79
N ALA A 220 3.76 -7.42 2.66
CA ALA A 220 2.37 -7.37 3.10
C ALA A 220 1.48 -6.64 2.10
N GLY A 221 0.24 -7.10 1.90
CA GLY A 221 -0.67 -6.45 0.96
C GLY A 221 -1.89 -7.29 0.64
N GLY A 222 -2.35 -7.26 -0.61
CA GLY A 222 -3.49 -8.08 -1.04
C GLY A 222 -3.75 -8.03 -2.54
N VAL A 223 -4.64 -8.92 -2.98
CA VAL A 223 -5.02 -9.10 -4.39
C VAL A 223 -6.52 -9.36 -4.51
N ASN A 224 -7.12 -8.85 -5.59
CA ASN A 224 -8.50 -9.13 -5.98
C ASN A 224 -8.60 -9.20 -7.50
N LEU A 225 -9.32 -10.18 -8.04
CA LEU A 225 -9.68 -10.25 -9.46
C LEU A 225 -11.16 -10.54 -9.63
N LEU A 226 -11.74 -10.04 -10.74
CA LEU A 226 -13.13 -10.18 -11.08
C LEU A 226 -13.24 -11.18 -12.24
N LEU A 227 -13.20 -12.48 -11.94
CA LEU A 227 -13.12 -13.52 -12.99
C LEU A 227 -14.47 -14.21 -13.25
N ALA A 228 -15.44 -14.06 -12.34
CA ALA A 228 -16.76 -14.65 -12.50
C ALA A 228 -17.89 -13.62 -12.29
N PRO A 229 -19.04 -13.79 -12.99
CA PRO A 229 -20.17 -12.86 -12.89
C PRO A 229 -20.99 -13.04 -11.61
N ASP A 230 -20.95 -14.19 -10.95
CA ASP A 230 -21.86 -14.53 -9.87
C ASP A 230 -21.61 -13.77 -8.56
N PRO A 231 -20.38 -13.44 -8.11
CA PRO A 231 -20.20 -12.52 -6.98
C PRO A 231 -20.75 -11.12 -7.33
N TYR A 232 -20.64 -10.71 -8.58
CA TYR A 232 -21.17 -9.44 -9.07
C TYR A 232 -22.72 -9.42 -8.99
N VAL A 233 -23.37 -10.50 -9.43
CA VAL A 233 -24.82 -10.71 -9.27
C VAL A 233 -25.21 -10.69 -7.80
N ALA A 234 -24.49 -11.41 -6.93
CA ALA A 234 -24.78 -11.48 -5.50
C ALA A 234 -24.73 -10.10 -4.83
N LEU A 235 -23.71 -9.29 -5.14
CA LEU A 235 -23.57 -7.93 -4.61
C LEU A 235 -24.63 -6.97 -5.16
N CYS A 236 -25.08 -7.15 -6.40
CA CYS A 236 -26.28 -6.48 -6.90
C CYS A 236 -27.52 -6.87 -6.09
N LYS A 237 -27.72 -8.15 -5.79
CA LYS A 237 -28.86 -8.61 -4.97
C LYS A 237 -28.81 -8.09 -3.53
N MET A 238 -27.61 -7.87 -3.00
CA MET A 238 -27.40 -7.22 -1.71
C MET A 238 -27.71 -5.71 -1.74
N GLY A 239 -27.83 -5.11 -2.92
CA GLY A 239 -28.02 -3.67 -3.08
C GLY A 239 -26.76 -2.84 -2.76
N ALA A 240 -25.59 -3.45 -2.87
CA ALA A 240 -24.33 -2.83 -2.45
C ALA A 240 -23.64 -2.03 -3.56
N LEU A 241 -23.94 -2.34 -4.82
CA LEU A 241 -23.28 -1.73 -5.97
C LEU A 241 -24.00 -0.47 -6.45
N SER A 242 -23.23 0.49 -6.95
CA SER A 242 -23.77 1.72 -7.53
C SER A 242 -24.49 1.40 -8.85
N PRO A 243 -25.80 1.69 -8.99
CA PRO A 243 -26.48 1.60 -10.28
C PRO A 243 -25.93 2.58 -11.32
N THR A 244 -25.31 3.68 -10.87
CA THR A 244 -24.64 4.65 -11.76
C THR A 244 -23.19 4.28 -12.06
N GLY A 245 -22.71 3.15 -11.55
CA GLY A 245 -21.40 2.59 -11.87
C GLY A 245 -20.25 3.46 -11.39
N ARG A 246 -20.40 4.24 -10.31
CA ARG A 246 -19.33 5.10 -9.73
C ARG A 246 -19.38 5.13 -8.21
N CYS A 247 -18.20 5.10 -7.56
CA CYS A 247 -18.08 5.37 -6.13
C CYS A 247 -18.14 6.89 -5.90
N ARG A 248 -19.32 7.46 -5.67
CA ARG A 248 -19.52 8.90 -5.43
C ARG A 248 -19.27 9.27 -3.97
N THR A 249 -18.11 8.90 -3.46
CA THR A 249 -17.78 9.04 -2.04
C THR A 249 -17.93 10.48 -1.57
N PHE A 250 -18.64 10.65 -0.45
CA PHE A 250 -19.01 11.92 0.19
C PHE A 250 -20.05 12.77 -0.54
N ASP A 251 -20.43 12.44 -1.78
CA ASP A 251 -21.40 13.20 -2.56
C ASP A 251 -22.85 12.90 -2.12
N ALA A 252 -23.74 13.87 -2.24
CA ALA A 252 -25.16 13.71 -1.96
C ALA A 252 -25.81 12.58 -2.78
N ALA A 253 -25.27 12.28 -3.97
CA ALA A 253 -25.71 11.20 -4.85
C ALA A 253 -25.01 9.85 -4.63
N ALA A 254 -24.28 9.66 -3.53
CA ALA A 254 -23.72 8.36 -3.12
C ALA A 254 -24.79 7.26 -3.11
N ASP A 255 -24.63 6.25 -3.96
CA ASP A 255 -25.63 5.21 -4.27
C ASP A 255 -25.09 3.76 -4.23
N GLY A 256 -23.85 3.57 -3.75
CA GLY A 256 -23.17 2.28 -3.69
C GLY A 256 -21.72 2.36 -4.17
N TYR A 257 -21.04 1.22 -4.19
CA TYR A 257 -19.66 1.13 -4.69
C TYR A 257 -19.56 0.40 -6.03
N VAL A 258 -18.41 0.47 -6.67
CA VAL A 258 -18.08 -0.27 -7.89
C VAL A 258 -17.00 -1.29 -7.57
N ARG A 259 -17.13 -2.54 -8.01
CA ARG A 259 -16.06 -3.54 -7.80
C ARG A 259 -14.83 -3.22 -8.64
N ALA A 260 -13.65 -3.60 -8.17
CA ALA A 260 -12.42 -3.44 -8.93
C ALA A 260 -11.41 -4.57 -8.72
N GLU A 261 -10.65 -4.86 -9.76
CA GLU A 261 -9.46 -5.71 -9.76
C GLU A 261 -8.25 -4.94 -9.21
N GLY A 262 -7.28 -5.66 -8.70
CA GLY A 262 -5.93 -5.15 -8.51
C GLY A 262 -5.12 -5.90 -7.46
N CYS A 263 -3.82 -5.66 -7.49
CA CYS A 263 -2.85 -6.19 -6.56
C CYS A 263 -2.02 -5.04 -5.99
N GLY A 264 -1.69 -5.08 -4.70
CA GLY A 264 -0.77 -4.15 -4.09
C GLY A 264 0.02 -4.83 -2.99
N LEU A 265 1.33 -4.59 -2.95
CA LEU A 265 2.21 -5.11 -1.92
C LEU A 265 3.19 -4.04 -1.45
N VAL A 266 3.49 -4.07 -0.16
CA VAL A 266 4.51 -3.24 0.47
C VAL A 266 5.55 -4.10 1.17
N ALA A 267 6.81 -3.70 1.01
CA ALA A 267 7.93 -4.25 1.75
C ALA A 267 8.19 -3.41 3.00
N LEU A 268 8.31 -4.08 4.14
CA LEU A 268 8.37 -3.48 5.47
C LEU A 268 9.62 -3.95 6.22
N MET A 269 10.21 -3.04 6.98
CA MET A 269 11.30 -3.32 7.91
C MET A 269 11.11 -2.52 9.20
N ARG A 270 11.68 -2.98 10.32
CA ARG A 270 11.90 -2.09 11.46
C ARG A 270 12.69 -0.87 11.01
N LEU A 271 12.31 0.34 11.44
CA LEU A 271 12.96 1.57 10.97
C LEU A 271 14.46 1.60 11.32
N SER A 272 14.84 1.03 12.47
CA SER A 272 16.24 0.87 12.87
C SER A 272 17.02 0.01 11.87
N ASP A 273 16.47 -1.14 11.48
CA ASP A 273 17.08 -2.06 10.52
C ASP A 273 17.12 -1.49 9.10
N ALA A 274 16.07 -0.76 8.67
CA ALA A 274 16.06 -0.08 7.38
C ALA A 274 17.21 0.94 7.31
N ARG A 275 17.41 1.71 8.38
CA ARG A 275 18.52 2.67 8.49
C ARG A 275 19.88 1.98 8.51
N ALA A 276 20.03 0.91 9.31
CA ALA A 276 21.27 0.14 9.38
C ALA A 276 21.63 -0.47 8.01
N ALA A 277 20.63 -0.94 7.26
CA ALA A 277 20.77 -1.49 5.93
C ALA A 277 20.90 -0.42 4.82
N ARG A 278 20.71 0.86 5.15
CA ARG A 278 20.57 1.96 4.18
C ARG A 278 19.49 1.69 3.13
N ALA A 279 18.44 0.98 3.53
CA ALA A 279 17.27 0.75 2.71
C ALA A 279 16.52 2.08 2.49
N PRO A 280 15.87 2.27 1.34
CA PRO A 280 14.97 3.41 1.13
C PRO A 280 13.88 3.43 2.21
N VAL A 281 13.47 4.62 2.65
CA VAL A 281 12.32 4.79 3.56
C VAL A 281 11.33 5.72 2.88
N LEU A 282 10.27 5.14 2.31
CA LEU A 282 9.25 5.84 1.56
C LEU A 282 8.24 6.53 2.48
N ALA A 283 7.90 5.85 3.58
CA ALA A 283 7.06 6.35 4.68
C ALA A 283 7.33 5.50 5.94
N VAL A 284 6.74 5.87 7.06
CA VAL A 284 6.84 5.13 8.33
C VAL A 284 5.46 4.81 8.88
N VAL A 285 5.16 3.54 9.10
CA VAL A 285 4.01 3.09 9.89
C VAL A 285 4.33 3.32 11.37
N ARG A 286 3.62 4.26 11.98
CA ARG A 286 3.76 4.61 13.40
C ARG A 286 2.96 3.64 14.28
N GLY A 287 1.77 3.27 13.83
CA GLY A 287 0.93 2.33 14.54
C GLY A 287 -0.23 1.82 13.71
N SER A 288 -0.89 0.78 14.20
CA SER A 288 -2.08 0.22 13.57
C SER A 288 -2.97 -0.47 14.59
N ALA A 289 -4.26 -0.61 14.26
CA ALA A 289 -5.22 -1.34 15.07
C ALA A 289 -6.17 -2.15 14.19
N VAL A 290 -6.73 -3.21 14.77
CA VAL A 290 -7.78 -4.05 14.19
C VAL A 290 -8.81 -4.33 15.28
N ASN A 291 -10.10 -4.14 14.97
CA ASN A 291 -11.19 -4.49 15.88
C ASN A 291 -12.40 -5.05 15.11
N HIS A 292 -13.53 -5.23 15.80
CA HIS A 292 -14.77 -5.70 15.18
C HIS A 292 -15.96 -4.86 15.66
N ASP A 293 -16.94 -4.70 14.77
CA ASP A 293 -18.21 -4.02 15.05
C ASP A 293 -19.03 -4.63 16.21
N GLY A 294 -18.76 -5.90 16.55
CA GLY A 294 -19.56 -6.66 17.51
C GLY A 294 -21.01 -6.79 17.06
N ARG A 295 -21.94 -6.67 18.01
CA ARG A 295 -23.39 -6.72 17.73
C ARG A 295 -23.89 -5.37 17.23
N ALA A 296 -23.82 -5.16 15.92
CA ALA A 296 -24.35 -3.98 15.21
C ALA A 296 -25.80 -4.19 14.72
N GLY A 297 -26.31 -3.29 13.87
CA GLY A 297 -27.68 -3.35 13.32
C GLY A 297 -27.93 -4.51 12.33
N GLY A 298 -26.88 -5.21 11.93
CA GLY A 298 -26.87 -6.38 11.05
C GLY A 298 -25.41 -6.80 10.79
N VAL A 299 -25.19 -7.99 10.23
CA VAL A 299 -23.82 -8.47 9.92
C VAL A 299 -23.04 -7.52 9.02
N THR A 300 -23.74 -6.86 8.09
CA THR A 300 -23.15 -5.96 7.09
C THR A 300 -23.31 -4.48 7.41
N VAL A 301 -23.88 -4.15 8.58
CA VAL A 301 -24.15 -2.76 8.98
C VAL A 301 -22.96 -2.24 9.79
N PRO A 302 -22.28 -1.17 9.33
CA PRO A 302 -21.09 -0.66 10.01
C PRO A 302 -21.42 -0.04 11.38
N SER A 303 -20.42 0.00 12.27
CA SER A 303 -20.56 0.56 13.62
C SER A 303 -19.71 1.82 13.84
N GLU A 304 -20.36 2.98 13.94
CA GLU A 304 -19.71 4.26 14.25
C GLU A 304 -18.88 4.19 15.55
N ARG A 305 -19.40 3.47 16.56
CA ARG A 305 -18.69 3.27 17.84
C ARG A 305 -17.39 2.49 17.64
N ALA A 306 -17.42 1.39 16.89
CA ALA A 306 -16.24 0.56 16.67
C ALA A 306 -15.19 1.29 15.84
N GLN A 307 -15.59 2.10 14.85
CA GLN A 307 -14.67 2.92 14.07
C GLN A 307 -14.00 4.02 14.92
N ARG A 308 -14.73 4.67 15.84
CA ARG A 308 -14.13 5.61 16.81
C ARG A 308 -13.11 4.93 17.73
N GLU A 309 -13.46 3.76 18.25
CA GLU A 309 -12.57 2.97 19.11
C GLU A 309 -11.30 2.61 18.34
N LEU A 310 -11.44 2.06 17.12
CA LEU A 310 -10.33 1.72 16.23
C LEU A 310 -9.36 2.88 16.00
N LEU A 311 -9.87 4.07 15.67
CA LEU A 311 -9.06 5.27 15.45
C LEU A 311 -8.26 5.64 16.71
N ARG A 312 -8.90 5.62 17.89
CA ARG A 312 -8.22 5.90 19.17
C ARG A 312 -7.16 4.85 19.49
N GLU A 313 -7.41 3.59 19.19
CA GLU A 313 -6.45 2.52 19.41
C GLU A 313 -5.23 2.64 18.51
N ALA A 314 -5.44 2.94 17.22
CA ALA A 314 -4.35 3.12 16.27
C ALA A 314 -3.49 4.35 16.59
N LEU A 315 -4.11 5.47 16.97
CA LEU A 315 -3.39 6.67 17.46
C LEU A 315 -2.59 6.38 18.73
N ARG A 316 -3.16 5.59 19.66
CA ARG A 316 -2.47 5.17 20.89
C ARG A 316 -1.29 4.24 20.61
N ASP A 317 -1.42 3.31 19.66
CA ASP A 317 -0.32 2.44 19.19
C ASP A 317 0.77 3.29 18.50
N ALA A 318 0.38 4.30 17.72
CA ALA A 318 1.28 5.25 17.06
C ALA A 318 1.98 6.25 17.99
N GLY A 319 1.43 6.44 19.19
CA GLY A 319 1.82 7.53 20.09
C GLY A 319 1.63 8.91 19.43
N ALA A 320 0.57 9.06 18.64
CA ALA A 320 0.25 10.28 17.89
C ALA A 320 -0.96 10.98 18.50
N ASP A 321 -0.92 12.30 18.53
CA ASP A 321 -2.05 13.14 18.90
C ASP A 321 -3.05 13.23 17.71
N PRO A 322 -4.37 13.16 17.96
CA PRO A 322 -5.38 13.24 16.89
C PRO A 322 -5.24 14.46 15.97
N HIS A 323 -4.76 15.60 16.47
CA HIS A 323 -4.57 16.84 15.72
C HIS A 323 -3.34 16.83 14.81
N GLU A 324 -2.45 15.84 14.94
CA GLU A 324 -1.31 15.67 14.04
C GLU A 324 -1.71 15.03 12.71
N MET A 325 -2.79 14.24 12.69
CA MET A 325 -3.27 13.59 11.46
C MET A 325 -3.90 14.61 10.51
N GLY A 326 -3.16 15.06 9.49
CA GLY A 326 -3.65 16.05 8.53
C GLY A 326 -4.47 15.47 7.39
N TYR A 327 -4.32 14.17 7.11
CA TYR A 327 -4.98 13.49 6.00
C TYR A 327 -5.53 12.13 6.46
N LEU A 328 -6.72 11.77 6.00
CA LEU A 328 -7.28 10.44 6.19
C LEU A 328 -7.72 9.90 4.82
N GLU A 329 -7.04 8.84 4.38
CA GLU A 329 -7.54 7.96 3.33
C GLU A 329 -8.63 7.08 3.94
N THR A 330 -9.88 7.42 3.64
CA THR A 330 -11.06 6.74 4.16
C THR A 330 -11.27 5.38 3.50
N HIS A 331 -12.06 4.53 4.16
CA HIS A 331 -12.67 3.38 3.51
C HIS A 331 -13.59 3.85 2.38
N GLY A 332 -14.43 4.87 2.60
CA GLY A 332 -14.98 5.75 1.56
C GLY A 332 -15.59 5.04 0.36
N THR A 333 -16.60 4.19 0.59
CA THR A 333 -17.19 3.36 -0.46
C THR A 333 -18.23 4.06 -1.32
N GLY A 334 -18.69 5.26 -0.96
CA GLY A 334 -19.78 5.91 -1.68
C GLY A 334 -21.13 5.29 -1.35
N THR A 335 -21.25 4.66 -0.17
CA THR A 335 -22.52 4.07 0.26
C THR A 335 -23.33 5.10 1.05
N PRO A 336 -24.66 5.18 0.83
CA PRO A 336 -25.51 6.17 1.49
C PRO A 336 -25.47 6.12 3.03
N LEU A 337 -25.18 4.94 3.59
CA LEU A 337 -25.10 4.69 5.03
C LEU A 337 -23.65 4.74 5.56
N GLY A 338 -22.70 4.18 4.82
CA GLY A 338 -21.31 4.04 5.28
C GLY A 338 -20.57 5.37 5.35
N ASP A 339 -20.70 6.22 4.33
CA ASP A 339 -19.97 7.50 4.28
C ASP A 339 -20.30 8.41 5.48
N PRO A 340 -21.59 8.65 5.86
CA PRO A 340 -21.91 9.39 7.08
C PRO A 340 -21.34 8.78 8.37
N ILE A 341 -21.37 7.45 8.49
CA ILE A 341 -20.88 6.76 9.69
C ILE A 341 -19.36 6.95 9.83
N GLU A 342 -18.62 6.75 8.75
CA GLU A 342 -17.17 6.90 8.73
C GLU A 342 -16.75 8.34 9.01
N VAL A 343 -17.36 9.30 8.34
CA VAL A 343 -16.98 10.71 8.48
C VAL A 343 -17.28 11.21 9.90
N ARG A 344 -18.43 10.86 10.49
CA ARG A 344 -18.74 11.24 11.87
C ARG A 344 -17.82 10.57 12.89
N ALA A 345 -17.47 9.30 12.69
CA ALA A 345 -16.50 8.61 13.54
C ALA A 345 -15.12 9.29 13.48
N ALA A 346 -14.65 9.66 12.28
CA ALA A 346 -13.41 10.39 12.09
C ALA A 346 -13.46 11.79 12.72
N ALA A 347 -14.52 12.55 12.49
CA ALA A 347 -14.71 13.89 13.04
C ALA A 347 -14.71 13.89 14.58
N ASP A 348 -15.41 12.97 15.23
CA ASP A 348 -15.44 12.89 16.71
C ASP A 348 -14.05 12.68 17.33
N VAL A 349 -13.19 11.92 16.64
CA VAL A 349 -11.85 11.59 17.16
C VAL A 349 -10.80 12.63 16.75
N LEU A 350 -10.83 13.10 15.49
CA LEU A 350 -9.75 13.87 14.88
C LEU A 350 -10.01 15.37 14.78
N CYS A 351 -11.27 15.81 14.91
CA CYS A 351 -11.68 17.20 14.68
C CYS A 351 -12.18 17.93 15.93
N ARG A 352 -12.41 17.22 17.04
CA ARG A 352 -12.72 17.86 18.32
C ARG A 352 -11.60 18.83 18.70
N ASP A 353 -11.94 20.10 18.95
CA ASP A 353 -11.00 21.19 19.27
C ASP A 353 -9.90 21.44 18.21
N ARG A 354 -10.08 20.92 16.98
CA ARG A 354 -9.12 21.15 15.89
C ARG A 354 -9.21 22.60 15.40
N PRO A 355 -8.09 23.32 15.25
CA PRO A 355 -8.11 24.69 14.73
C PRO A 355 -8.49 24.68 13.25
N ALA A 356 -9.32 25.65 12.84
CA ALA A 356 -9.73 25.82 11.44
C ALA A 356 -8.56 26.04 10.47
N SER A 357 -7.40 26.52 10.96
CA SER A 357 -6.18 26.69 10.18
C SER A 357 -5.47 25.38 9.83
N ARG A 358 -5.86 24.24 10.44
CA ARG A 358 -5.28 22.91 10.20
C ARG A 358 -6.41 21.89 10.03
N PRO A 359 -7.23 22.00 8.97
CA PRO A 359 -8.35 21.09 8.77
C PRO A 359 -7.88 19.66 8.53
N LEU A 360 -8.74 18.69 8.83
CA LEU A 360 -8.56 17.30 8.42
C LEU A 360 -8.99 17.17 6.97
N VAL A 361 -8.12 16.66 6.11
CA VAL A 361 -8.44 16.42 4.70
C VAL A 361 -8.85 14.96 4.52
N LEU A 362 -10.02 14.69 3.92
CA LEU A 362 -10.49 13.33 3.66
C LEU A 362 -10.35 12.95 2.19
N GLY A 363 -9.70 11.83 1.93
CA GLY A 363 -9.54 11.27 0.59
C GLY A 363 -10.20 9.90 0.44
N ALA A 364 -10.57 9.57 -0.80
CA ALA A 364 -11.12 8.26 -1.16
C ALA A 364 -10.63 7.82 -2.54
N LEU A 365 -9.64 6.93 -2.57
CA LEU A 365 -9.08 6.30 -3.77
C LEU A 365 -10.17 5.60 -4.60
N LYS A 366 -11.19 5.05 -3.94
CA LYS A 366 -12.27 4.30 -4.58
C LYS A 366 -13.07 5.12 -5.60
N SER A 367 -13.07 6.45 -5.47
CA SER A 367 -13.67 7.35 -6.45
C SER A 367 -12.98 7.30 -7.82
N ALA A 368 -11.70 6.92 -7.88
CA ALA A 368 -10.93 6.86 -9.12
C ALA A 368 -10.83 5.46 -9.71
N VAL A 369 -10.64 4.43 -8.88
CA VAL A 369 -10.33 3.06 -9.34
C VAL A 369 -11.38 2.02 -8.97
N GLY A 370 -12.45 2.41 -8.27
CA GLY A 370 -13.40 1.47 -7.69
C GLY A 370 -12.89 0.83 -6.39
N HIS A 371 -13.63 -0.15 -5.88
CA HIS A 371 -13.34 -0.86 -4.65
C HIS A 371 -12.65 -2.19 -4.93
N LEU A 372 -11.35 -2.24 -4.60
CA LEU A 372 -10.52 -3.43 -4.81
C LEU A 372 -10.69 -4.53 -3.74
N GLU A 373 -11.82 -4.52 -3.03
CA GLU A 373 -12.20 -5.56 -2.05
C GLU A 373 -11.02 -5.93 -1.10
N PRO A 374 -10.45 -7.16 -1.02
CA PRO A 374 -9.35 -7.45 -0.10
C PRO A 374 -8.07 -6.64 -0.36
N ALA A 375 -7.84 -6.13 -1.58
CA ALA A 375 -6.70 -5.29 -1.94
C ALA A 375 -6.94 -3.76 -1.73
N ALA A 376 -8.14 -3.35 -1.32
CA ALA A 376 -8.49 -1.93 -1.21
C ALA A 376 -7.66 -1.16 -0.18
N GLY A 377 -7.33 -1.81 0.94
CA GLY A 377 -6.55 -1.24 2.02
C GLY A 377 -5.13 -0.86 1.62
N VAL A 378 -4.40 -1.81 1.02
CA VAL A 378 -3.03 -1.58 0.55
C VAL A 378 -2.97 -0.58 -0.61
N ALA A 379 -3.96 -0.56 -1.50
CA ALA A 379 -4.03 0.45 -2.56
C ALA A 379 -4.16 1.88 -1.96
N GLY A 380 -5.02 2.04 -0.96
CA GLY A 380 -5.14 3.29 -0.19
C GLY A 380 -3.86 3.66 0.55
N LEU A 381 -3.13 2.67 1.09
CA LEU A 381 -1.83 2.88 1.72
C LEU A 381 -0.79 3.36 0.71
N ILE A 382 -0.68 2.74 -0.46
CA ILE A 382 0.26 3.14 -1.52
C ILE A 382 -0.05 4.56 -2.01
N LYS A 383 -1.33 4.91 -2.25
CA LYS A 383 -1.74 6.29 -2.52
C LYS A 383 -1.25 7.23 -1.42
N THR A 384 -1.45 6.87 -0.16
CA THR A 384 -1.09 7.71 0.99
C THR A 384 0.43 7.90 1.10
N VAL A 385 1.23 6.88 0.80
CA VAL A 385 2.69 7.00 0.67
C VAL A 385 3.05 8.05 -0.39
N GLN A 386 2.42 8.02 -1.57
CA GLN A 386 2.66 9.01 -2.62
C GLN A 386 2.23 10.44 -2.20
N VAL A 387 1.09 10.57 -1.51
CA VAL A 387 0.61 11.84 -0.94
C VAL A 387 1.63 12.43 0.05
N LEU A 388 2.17 11.61 0.96
CA LEU A 388 3.19 12.03 1.93
C LEU A 388 4.49 12.48 1.24
N ARG A 389 5.00 11.66 0.31
CA ARG A 389 6.24 11.95 -0.43
C ARG A 389 6.15 13.26 -1.18
N ARG A 390 5.04 13.45 -1.91
CA ARG A 390 4.84 14.58 -2.82
C ARG A 390 4.26 15.82 -2.14
N GLY A 391 3.72 15.69 -0.93
CA GLY A 391 3.15 16.81 -0.18
C GLY A 391 1.98 17.46 -0.92
N ARG A 392 1.14 16.64 -1.56
CA ARG A 392 0.01 17.06 -2.38
C ARG A 392 -1.08 16.00 -2.27
N ILE A 393 -2.33 16.43 -2.14
CA ILE A 393 -3.50 15.55 -1.94
C ILE A 393 -4.36 15.61 -3.21
N PRO A 394 -4.56 14.49 -3.93
CA PRO A 394 -5.48 14.42 -5.07
C PRO A 394 -6.93 14.73 -4.69
N GLY A 395 -7.73 15.17 -5.67
CA GLY A 395 -9.17 15.36 -5.49
C GLY A 395 -9.94 14.03 -5.42
N ASN A 396 -11.07 14.04 -4.73
CA ASN A 396 -12.08 12.98 -4.77
C ASN A 396 -12.92 13.16 -6.04
N LEU A 397 -12.94 12.14 -6.89
CA LEU A 397 -13.75 12.21 -8.10
C LEU A 397 -15.24 12.13 -7.76
N HIS A 398 -16.05 12.69 -8.65
CA HIS A 398 -17.51 12.69 -8.57
C HIS A 398 -18.12 13.47 -7.39
N LEU A 399 -17.31 14.13 -6.55
CA LEU A 399 -17.76 15.04 -5.52
C LEU A 399 -18.20 16.37 -6.14
N LYS A 400 -19.51 16.61 -6.19
CA LYS A 400 -20.14 17.85 -6.67
C LYS A 400 -20.82 18.60 -5.55
N GLU A 401 -21.58 17.89 -4.72
CA GLU A 401 -22.30 18.45 -3.59
C GLU A 401 -22.10 17.55 -2.37
N PRO A 402 -21.45 18.04 -1.29
CA PRO A 402 -21.28 17.25 -0.08
C PRO A 402 -22.61 16.75 0.47
N ASN A 403 -22.67 15.47 0.85
CA ASN A 403 -23.85 14.87 1.45
C ASN A 403 -24.13 15.53 2.82
N PRO A 404 -25.31 16.16 3.04
CA PRO A 404 -25.61 16.86 4.30
C PRO A 404 -25.68 15.90 5.50
N ARG A 405 -25.78 14.59 5.27
CA ARG A 405 -25.76 13.58 6.35
C ARG A 405 -24.37 13.37 6.95
N LEU A 406 -23.30 13.87 6.29
CA LEU A 406 -21.95 13.81 6.82
C LEU A 406 -21.79 14.66 8.08
N GLY A 407 -22.51 15.79 8.18
CA GLY A 407 -22.51 16.66 9.37
C GLY A 407 -21.15 17.31 9.63
N VAL A 408 -20.50 17.81 8.58
CA VAL A 408 -19.13 18.39 8.63
C VAL A 408 -19.08 19.87 8.28
N GLU A 409 -20.22 20.50 8.03
CA GLU A 409 -20.34 21.90 7.57
C GLU A 409 -19.69 22.89 8.54
N ASP A 410 -19.80 22.62 9.84
CA ASP A 410 -19.25 23.45 10.92
C ASP A 410 -17.94 22.89 11.50
N LEU A 411 -17.38 21.85 10.88
CA LEU A 411 -16.16 21.20 11.34
C LEU A 411 -14.96 21.59 10.46
N PRO A 412 -13.74 21.59 11.03
CA PRO A 412 -12.51 21.85 10.29
C PRO A 412 -12.14 20.62 9.43
N VAL A 413 -12.99 20.28 8.46
CA VAL A 413 -12.86 19.15 7.53
C VAL A 413 -12.86 19.68 6.10
N VAL A 414 -11.98 19.15 5.26
CA VAL A 414 -11.91 19.48 3.84
C VAL A 414 -12.11 18.21 3.02
N LEU A 415 -13.07 18.28 2.09
CA LEU A 415 -13.32 17.28 1.06
C LEU A 415 -12.81 17.84 -0.28
N PRO A 416 -11.57 17.51 -0.71
CA PRO A 416 -11.03 18.06 -1.94
C PRO A 416 -11.76 17.48 -3.16
N ASP A 417 -12.26 18.34 -4.05
CA ASP A 417 -12.76 17.98 -5.39
C ASP A 417 -11.67 18.12 -6.47
N ARG A 418 -10.57 18.79 -6.13
CA ARG A 418 -9.39 19.01 -6.97
C ARG A 418 -8.11 18.86 -6.14
N PRO A 419 -6.96 18.60 -6.79
CA PRO A 419 -5.70 18.48 -6.08
C PRO A 419 -5.33 19.74 -5.27
N LEU A 420 -4.87 19.57 -4.04
CA LEU A 420 -4.42 20.66 -3.16
C LEU A 420 -3.01 20.41 -2.61
N PRO A 421 -2.21 21.48 -2.41
CA PRO A 421 -0.91 21.34 -1.76
C PRO A 421 -1.08 20.98 -0.29
N TRP A 422 -0.21 20.13 0.22
CA TRP A 422 -0.12 19.78 1.63
C TRP A 422 1.30 20.07 2.13
N PRO A 423 1.65 21.33 2.44
CA PRO A 423 2.99 21.68 2.88
C PRO A 423 3.29 21.08 4.27
N ALA A 424 4.58 20.83 4.56
CA ALA A 424 4.99 20.42 5.89
C ALA A 424 5.03 21.64 6.82
N ASP A 425 4.44 21.54 8.00
CA ASP A 425 4.37 22.60 9.02
C ASP A 425 5.47 22.49 10.09
N GLY A 426 6.60 21.88 9.74
CA GLY A 426 7.72 21.61 10.65
C GLY A 426 7.49 20.43 11.62
N ARG A 427 6.25 19.96 11.81
CA ARG A 427 5.90 18.81 12.68
C ARG A 427 5.86 17.48 11.94
N GLY A 428 5.94 17.53 10.61
CA GLY A 428 5.82 16.36 9.74
C GLY A 428 4.39 16.02 9.40
N ARG A 429 4.21 15.34 8.26
CA ARG A 429 2.88 14.94 7.80
C ARG A 429 2.54 13.60 8.40
N ILE A 430 1.41 13.53 9.09
CA ILE A 430 0.82 12.28 9.56
C ILE A 430 -0.51 12.05 8.82
N ALA A 431 -0.70 10.83 8.35
CA ALA A 431 -1.88 10.38 7.64
C ALA A 431 -2.45 9.10 8.25
N GLY A 432 -3.76 8.91 8.13
CA GLY A 432 -4.45 7.66 8.43
C GLY A 432 -4.92 6.94 7.16
N VAL A 433 -5.04 5.62 7.23
CA VAL A 433 -5.67 4.78 6.20
C VAL A 433 -6.65 3.83 6.88
N SER A 434 -7.93 3.90 6.50
CA SER A 434 -9.00 3.06 7.04
C SER A 434 -9.48 2.02 6.03
N SER A 435 -9.81 0.81 6.51
CA SER A 435 -10.59 -0.15 5.73
C SER A 435 -11.50 -0.98 6.62
N PHE A 436 -12.77 -1.10 6.23
CA PHE A 436 -13.83 -1.74 7.01
C PHE A 436 -14.41 -2.90 6.21
N GLY A 437 -14.22 -4.14 6.69
CA GLY A 437 -14.76 -5.34 6.09
C GLY A 437 -16.27 -5.42 6.29
N PHE A 438 -17.01 -5.85 5.27
CA PHE A 438 -18.47 -6.01 5.37
C PHE A 438 -18.90 -7.09 6.40
N SER A 439 -17.97 -7.93 6.88
CA SER A 439 -18.20 -8.85 7.99
C SER A 439 -18.12 -8.18 9.37
N GLY A 440 -17.71 -6.91 9.44
CA GLY A 440 -17.56 -6.11 10.65
C GLY A 440 -16.14 -6.00 11.19
N THR A 441 -15.13 -6.65 10.57
CA THR A 441 -13.72 -6.45 10.94
C THR A 441 -13.22 -5.12 10.41
N ASN A 442 -12.65 -4.27 11.26
CA ASN A 442 -12.12 -2.97 10.88
C ASN A 442 -10.61 -2.92 11.07
N ALA A 443 -9.91 -2.21 10.20
CA ALA A 443 -8.48 -1.96 10.31
C ALA A 443 -8.12 -0.50 10.03
N HIS A 444 -7.14 0.03 10.77
CA HIS A 444 -6.62 1.38 10.58
C HIS A 444 -5.10 1.42 10.75
N VAL A 445 -4.43 2.18 9.87
CA VAL A 445 -2.97 2.35 9.87
C VAL A 445 -2.62 3.83 9.92
N VAL A 446 -1.70 4.21 10.81
CA VAL A 446 -1.16 5.57 10.93
C VAL A 446 0.22 5.63 10.29
N LEU A 447 0.38 6.52 9.31
CA LEU A 447 1.59 6.75 8.54
C LEU A 447 2.19 8.13 8.83
N GLN A 448 3.51 8.23 8.71
CA GLN A 448 4.27 9.47 8.80
C GLN A 448 5.21 9.63 7.61
N ASP A 449 5.41 10.87 7.16
CA ASP A 449 6.43 11.25 6.19
C ASP A 449 7.84 10.90 6.70
N ALA A 450 8.58 10.12 5.89
CA ALA A 450 9.90 9.61 6.21
C ALA A 450 10.92 10.71 6.55
N ARG A 451 10.82 11.89 5.93
CA ARG A 451 11.73 13.03 6.17
C ARG A 451 11.65 13.57 7.59
N THR A 452 10.51 13.38 8.24
CA THR A 452 10.22 13.89 9.59
C THR A 452 10.23 12.81 10.66
N ALA A 453 10.49 11.55 10.28
CA ALA A 453 10.59 10.44 11.22
C ALA A 453 11.98 10.35 11.92
N ALA A 454 12.73 11.45 11.98
CA ALA A 454 14.02 11.51 12.68
C ALA A 454 13.82 11.41 14.21
N PRO A 455 14.75 10.78 14.95
CA PRO A 455 14.60 10.61 16.40
C PRO A 455 14.77 11.95 17.15
N GLU A 456 13.88 12.21 18.11
CA GLU A 456 14.10 13.18 19.18
C GLU A 456 15.13 12.64 20.20
N HIS A 457 16.39 12.50 19.78
CA HIS A 457 17.55 12.43 20.66
C HIS A 457 18.83 12.62 19.84
N ASP A 458 19.21 13.88 19.66
CA ASP A 458 20.47 14.43 20.17
C ASP A 458 20.48 15.93 19.84
N GLY A 459 20.75 16.74 20.86
CA GLY A 459 20.96 18.18 20.67
C GLY A 459 22.25 18.41 19.89
N ALA A 460 22.14 18.54 18.57
CA ALA A 460 23.08 19.24 17.71
C ALA A 460 22.33 19.66 16.44
N GLY A 461 22.39 20.94 16.10
CA GLY A 461 21.60 21.57 15.04
C GLY A 461 21.92 21.10 13.62
N PRO A 462 21.25 21.69 12.60
CA PRO A 462 21.35 21.24 11.23
C PRO A 462 22.66 21.75 10.62
N GLU A 463 23.58 20.84 10.31
CA GLU A 463 24.67 21.13 9.39
C GLU A 463 24.45 20.40 8.06
N HIS A 464 24.63 21.18 7.00
CA HIS A 464 24.44 20.86 5.61
C HIS A 464 25.03 19.51 5.20
N TYR A 465 24.28 18.73 4.41
CA TYR A 465 24.82 17.65 3.59
C TYR A 465 25.84 18.22 2.61
N GLY A 466 27.12 18.18 3.00
CA GLY A 466 28.28 18.44 2.16
C GLY A 466 29.14 17.17 2.04
N ALA A 467 29.50 16.87 0.79
CA ALA A 467 30.45 15.90 0.26
C ALA A 467 31.32 15.05 1.23
N ALA A 468 31.44 13.77 0.89
CA ALA A 468 32.33 12.79 1.52
C ALA A 468 33.80 13.27 1.62
N PRO A 469 34.54 12.92 2.69
CA PRO A 469 35.93 13.31 2.84
C PRO A 469 36.84 12.42 1.97
N GLU A 470 37.67 13.05 1.15
CA GLU A 470 38.82 12.42 0.50
C GLU A 470 39.88 12.10 1.56
N ARG A 471 40.38 10.86 1.55
CA ARG A 471 41.55 10.47 2.33
C ARG A 471 42.80 10.83 1.54
N ASP A 472 43.60 11.71 2.12
CA ASP A 472 44.88 12.18 1.62
C ASP A 472 45.99 11.33 2.26
N ASP A 473 46.43 10.28 1.56
CA ASP A 473 47.62 9.52 1.94
C ASP A 473 48.82 10.09 1.16
N ALA A 474 49.51 11.03 1.82
CA ALA A 474 50.77 11.60 1.39
C ALA A 474 51.90 10.55 1.41
N VAL A 475 52.71 10.53 0.35
CA VAL A 475 54.03 9.87 0.31
C VAL A 475 55.06 10.94 -0.10
N PRO A 476 56.26 10.99 0.51
CA PRO A 476 57.10 12.20 0.53
C PRO A 476 57.92 12.40 -0.75
N GLU A 477 58.25 13.67 -0.95
CA GLU A 477 59.04 14.26 -2.03
C GLU A 477 60.45 13.65 -2.17
N GLY A 478 60.90 13.53 -3.42
CA GLY A 478 62.30 13.46 -3.81
C GLY A 478 62.54 14.40 -4.99
N ASP A 479 63.47 15.33 -4.81
CA ASP A 479 63.97 16.33 -5.76
C ASP A 479 64.26 15.78 -7.16
N ASP A 480 63.90 16.53 -8.20
CA ASP A 480 64.89 17.10 -9.13
C ASP A 480 64.24 18.00 -10.20
N ALA A 481 65.07 18.91 -10.70
CA ALA A 481 64.74 20.18 -11.33
C ALA A 481 64.29 20.14 -12.82
N ALA A 482 63.75 21.31 -13.22
CA ALA A 482 63.77 21.96 -14.54
C ALA A 482 62.57 21.77 -15.51
N SER A 483 61.96 22.92 -15.84
CA SER A 483 61.40 23.38 -17.14
C SER A 483 60.45 22.42 -17.89
N GLU A 484 59.24 22.79 -18.31
CA GLU A 484 58.86 23.91 -19.17
C GLU A 484 57.34 24.10 -19.10
N ARG A 485 56.90 25.31 -19.48
CA ARG A 485 55.49 25.67 -19.59
C ARG A 485 54.87 24.97 -20.80
N ASP A 486 53.76 24.26 -20.62
CA ASP A 486 52.73 24.20 -21.67
C ASP A 486 51.32 23.99 -21.08
N GLY A 487 50.32 24.57 -21.74
CA GLY A 487 48.99 24.86 -21.21
C GLY A 487 48.17 23.62 -20.80
N ALA A 488 47.80 23.55 -19.52
CA ALA A 488 46.87 22.56 -19.01
C ALA A 488 45.42 23.04 -19.16
N VAL A 489 44.71 22.47 -20.14
CA VAL A 489 43.25 22.41 -20.17
C VAL A 489 42.77 21.70 -18.89
N PRO A 490 41.70 22.15 -18.20
CA PRO A 490 41.22 21.46 -17.00
C PRO A 490 40.80 20.05 -17.38
N ARG A 491 41.58 19.04 -16.96
CA ARG A 491 41.18 17.63 -17.05
C ARG A 491 40.09 17.42 -16.01
N VAL A 492 38.84 17.64 -16.41
CA VAL A 492 37.67 17.08 -15.72
C VAL A 492 37.88 15.57 -15.71
N ARG A 493 38.24 15.00 -14.55
CA ARG A 493 38.17 13.55 -14.34
C ARG A 493 36.71 13.16 -14.42
N ARG A 494 36.19 12.90 -15.62
CA ARG A 494 34.94 12.17 -15.79
C ARG A 494 35.19 10.78 -15.22
N ARG A 495 34.70 10.51 -14.01
CA ARG A 495 34.56 9.13 -13.53
C ARG A 495 33.62 8.45 -14.51
N ALA A 496 34.16 7.55 -15.35
CA ALA A 496 33.31 6.68 -16.14
C ALA A 496 32.51 5.82 -15.17
N GLN A 497 31.19 6.02 -15.15
CA GLN A 497 30.28 5.18 -14.40
C GLN A 497 29.84 4.04 -15.31
N VAL A 498 29.99 2.81 -14.83
CA VAL A 498 29.50 1.61 -15.52
C VAL A 498 28.22 1.21 -14.83
N LEU A 499 27.13 1.14 -15.59
CA LEU A 499 25.83 0.67 -15.12
C LEU A 499 25.58 -0.74 -15.68
N PRO A 500 25.83 -1.81 -14.91
CA PRO A 500 25.53 -3.16 -15.36
C PRO A 500 24.01 -3.38 -15.37
N LEU A 501 23.52 -3.99 -16.45
CA LEU A 501 22.11 -4.40 -16.60
C LEU A 501 22.07 -5.88 -16.96
N SER A 502 21.15 -6.62 -16.35
CA SER A 502 20.89 -8.02 -16.66
C SER A 502 19.38 -8.27 -16.64
N ALA A 503 18.96 -9.24 -17.45
CA ALA A 503 17.58 -9.73 -17.48
C ALA A 503 17.59 -11.20 -17.91
N ALA A 504 16.49 -11.92 -17.70
CA ALA A 504 16.38 -13.35 -18.00
C ALA A 504 16.50 -13.67 -19.52
N GLY A 505 16.33 -12.68 -20.40
CA GLY A 505 16.50 -12.86 -21.84
C GLY A 505 16.70 -11.55 -22.62
N PRO A 506 16.97 -11.63 -23.93
CA PRO A 506 17.29 -10.48 -24.76
C PRO A 506 16.15 -9.46 -24.89
N ASP A 507 14.89 -9.91 -24.94
CA ASP A 507 13.74 -9.02 -25.05
C ASP A 507 13.50 -8.28 -23.72
N ALA A 508 13.54 -9.00 -22.59
CA ALA A 508 13.48 -8.41 -21.25
C ALA A 508 14.61 -7.40 -21.01
N LEU A 509 15.83 -7.68 -21.51
CA LEU A 509 16.95 -6.74 -21.42
C LEU A 509 16.69 -5.47 -22.24
N ARG A 510 16.11 -5.61 -23.45
CA ARG A 510 15.72 -4.45 -24.28
C ARG A 510 14.66 -3.60 -23.60
N ASP A 511 13.68 -4.23 -22.96
CA ASP A 511 12.62 -3.50 -22.24
C ASP A 511 13.14 -2.85 -20.95
N LEU A 512 14.07 -3.49 -20.24
CA LEU A 512 14.76 -2.87 -19.10
C LEU A 512 15.55 -1.63 -19.54
N VAL A 513 16.29 -1.73 -20.66
CA VAL A 513 17.04 -0.60 -21.22
C VAL A 513 16.11 0.54 -21.63
N ARG A 514 14.97 0.24 -22.26
CA ARG A 514 13.95 1.26 -22.61
C ARG A 514 13.40 1.95 -21.37
N ARG A 515 12.95 1.17 -20.37
CA ARG A 515 12.41 1.70 -19.11
C ARG A 515 13.41 2.60 -18.38
N LEU A 516 14.67 2.19 -18.34
CA LEU A 516 15.73 2.99 -17.72
C LEU A 516 16.02 4.27 -18.52
N ALA A 517 16.00 4.21 -19.85
CA ALA A 517 16.17 5.40 -20.70
C ALA A 517 15.03 6.40 -20.50
N ASP A 518 13.78 5.93 -20.47
CA ASP A 518 12.61 6.76 -20.20
C ASP A 518 12.67 7.38 -18.80
N TRP A 519 13.08 6.59 -17.80
CA TRP A 519 13.25 7.07 -16.43
C TRP A 519 14.34 8.16 -16.33
N ALA A 520 15.51 7.94 -16.95
CA ALA A 520 16.61 8.89 -16.96
C ALA A 520 16.23 10.18 -17.70
N ALA A 521 15.44 10.09 -18.78
CA ALA A 521 14.92 11.25 -19.48
C ALA A 521 13.94 12.06 -18.61
N ALA A 522 13.13 11.39 -17.78
CA ALA A 522 12.22 12.04 -16.85
C ALA A 522 12.90 12.61 -15.59
N HIS A 523 14.12 12.15 -15.26
CA HIS A 523 14.88 12.54 -14.07
C HIS A 523 16.34 12.91 -14.42
N PRO A 524 16.57 14.04 -15.12
CA PRO A 524 17.91 14.41 -15.60
C PRO A 524 18.91 14.74 -14.48
N ASP A 525 18.44 15.00 -13.27
CA ASP A 525 19.25 15.36 -12.10
C ASP A 525 19.59 14.17 -11.17
N ALA A 526 19.20 12.94 -11.56
CA ALA A 526 19.32 11.75 -10.71
C ALA A 526 20.68 11.05 -10.75
#